data_AF-A0A7W4Z2D6-F1
#
_entry.id   AF-A0A7W4Z2D6-F1
#
_cell.length_a   1.000
_cell.length_b   1.000
_cell.length_c   1.000
_cell.angle_alpha   90.00
_cell.angle_beta   90.00
_cell.angle_gamma   90.00
#
_symmetry.space_group_name_H-M   'P 1'
#
loop_
_entity.id
_entity.type
_entity.pdbx_description
1 polymer ?
#
loop_
_entity_poly.entity_id
_entity_poly.type
_entity_poly.pdbx_seq_one_letter_code
_entity_poly.pdbx_strand_id
1 'polypeptide(L)'
;MSAIAYADFSCPMCYLASLRVDRLRATGRATPDWRAIEHRPRLPLTGLRLGPAAHRLRDRELAAVARLAESGEELPSGSPALLPHTGAAVVAYAEAVGAGVADQVRSLLFRAYWLEGDDIGDPEVLRHLLPPAFATGRATGDPVRDFGYAVTSQRGPVTTAAYRRIRDWQCDWLALGAPLALTLTTDDLTTDDLTTGAAALAALRTSPMEELRDAS
;
A
#
# COMPACT_ATOMS: atom_id res chain seq x y z
N MET A 1 16.32 -5.69 -13.84
CA MET A 1 14.88 -5.38 -13.74
C MET A 1 14.53 -5.24 -12.27
N SER A 2 13.78 -4.20 -11.88
CA SER A 2 13.27 -4.10 -10.51
C SER A 2 11.95 -4.86 -10.41
N ALA A 3 11.75 -5.63 -9.35
CA ALA A 3 10.47 -6.23 -9.05
C ALA A 3 9.38 -5.15 -8.88
N ILE A 4 8.12 -5.55 -9.02
CA ILE A 4 6.96 -4.67 -8.97
C ILE A 4 5.99 -5.25 -7.94
N ALA A 5 5.52 -4.41 -7.03
CA ALA A 5 4.60 -4.77 -5.96
C ALA A 5 3.26 -4.06 -6.14
N TYR A 6 2.22 -4.82 -6.46
CA TYR A 6 0.85 -4.33 -6.40
C TYR A 6 0.32 -4.51 -4.97
N ALA A 7 -0.31 -3.48 -4.43
CA ALA A 7 -0.75 -3.48 -3.04
C ALA A 7 -1.94 -2.53 -2.78
N ASP A 8 -2.81 -2.93 -1.85
CA ASP A 8 -3.97 -2.16 -1.39
C ASP A 8 -3.77 -1.74 0.07
N PHE A 9 -4.06 -0.48 0.41
CA PHE A 9 -3.86 0.06 1.77
C PHE A 9 -4.73 -0.62 2.84
N SER A 10 -5.86 -1.20 2.44
CA SER A 10 -6.76 -1.96 3.32
C SER A 10 -6.36 -3.43 3.49
N CYS A 11 -5.26 -3.91 2.90
CA CYS A 11 -4.83 -5.31 3.03
C CYS A 11 -3.79 -5.48 4.15
N PRO A 12 -4.00 -6.37 5.15
CA PRO A 12 -3.06 -6.55 6.26
C PRO A 12 -1.72 -7.11 5.79
N MET A 13 -1.73 -7.95 4.76
CA MET A 13 -0.50 -8.49 4.19
C MET A 13 0.29 -7.44 3.41
N CYS A 14 -0.39 -6.50 2.75
CA CYS A 14 0.26 -5.34 2.13
C CYS A 14 0.89 -4.42 3.18
N TYR A 15 0.27 -4.26 4.36
CA TYR A 15 0.88 -3.52 5.45
C TYR A 15 2.20 -4.17 5.91
N LEU A 16 2.17 -5.47 6.16
CA LEU A 16 3.39 -6.22 6.54
C LEU A 16 4.47 -6.15 5.43
N ALA A 17 4.06 -6.24 4.16
CA ALA A 17 4.98 -6.04 3.04
C ALA A 17 5.59 -4.62 3.01
N SER A 18 4.83 -3.59 3.36
CA SER A 18 5.35 -2.22 3.47
C SER A 18 6.43 -2.11 4.54
N LEU A 19 6.25 -2.76 5.71
CA LEU A 19 7.27 -2.78 6.76
C LEU A 19 8.58 -3.41 6.27
N ARG A 20 8.48 -4.49 5.49
CA ARG A 20 9.65 -5.14 4.87
C ARG A 20 10.34 -4.25 3.85
N VAL A 21 9.56 -3.60 2.99
CA VAL A 21 10.09 -2.64 2.01
C VAL A 21 10.83 -1.50 2.70
N ASP A 22 10.28 -0.96 3.80
CA ASP A 22 10.92 0.10 4.58
C ASP A 22 12.26 -0.38 5.18
N ARG A 23 12.32 -1.62 5.68
CA ARG A 23 13.55 -2.23 6.21
C ARG A 23 14.59 -2.53 5.12
N LEU A 24 14.16 -3.03 3.95
CA LEU A 24 15.04 -3.22 2.79
C LEU A 24 15.67 -1.88 2.37
N ARG A 25 14.87 -0.82 2.28
CA ARG A 25 15.36 0.53 1.97
C ARG A 25 16.34 1.04 3.01
N ALA A 26 16.04 0.88 4.30
CA ALA A 26 16.93 1.32 5.39
C ALA A 26 18.29 0.62 5.38
N THR A 27 18.36 -0.60 4.82
CA THR A 27 19.61 -1.37 4.66
C THR A 27 20.27 -1.18 3.29
N GLY A 28 19.77 -0.25 2.47
CA GLY A 28 20.31 0.03 1.13
C GLY A 28 20.04 -1.06 0.09
N ARG A 29 19.16 -2.02 0.40
CA ARG A 29 18.75 -3.08 -0.53
C ARG A 29 17.73 -2.56 -1.54
N ALA A 30 17.74 -3.15 -2.74
CA ALA A 30 16.77 -2.83 -3.77
C ALA A 30 15.34 -3.16 -3.28
N THR A 31 14.41 -2.23 -3.49
CA THR A 31 12.99 -2.38 -3.21
C THR A 31 12.19 -2.52 -4.50
N PRO A 32 11.05 -3.22 -4.49
CA PRO A 32 10.18 -3.23 -5.65
C PRO A 32 9.63 -1.83 -5.97
N ASP A 33 9.29 -1.59 -7.24
CA ASP A 33 8.42 -0.49 -7.64
C ASP A 33 7.02 -0.74 -7.08
N TRP A 34 6.57 0.15 -6.20
CA TRP A 34 5.32 -0.04 -5.47
C TRP A 34 4.17 0.63 -6.20
N ARG A 35 3.13 -0.15 -6.51
CA ARG A 35 1.94 0.25 -7.27
C ARG A 35 0.71 0.10 -6.40
N ALA A 36 0.12 1.23 -6.01
CA ALA A 36 -1.09 1.21 -5.20
C ALA A 36 -2.31 0.89 -6.08
N ILE A 37 -3.09 -0.10 -5.67
CA ILE A 37 -4.31 -0.54 -6.35
C ILE A 37 -5.51 -0.44 -5.42
N GLU A 38 -6.70 -0.42 -6.02
CA GLU A 38 -7.96 -0.55 -5.30
C GLU A 38 -8.58 -1.92 -5.62
N HIS A 39 -8.60 -2.82 -4.64
CA HIS A 39 -9.19 -4.15 -4.84
C HIS A 39 -10.67 -4.22 -4.44
N ARG A 40 -11.21 -3.18 -3.77
CA ARG A 40 -12.63 -3.09 -3.40
C ARG A 40 -13.29 -1.79 -3.90
N PRO A 41 -13.32 -1.53 -5.22
CA PRO A 41 -13.86 -0.28 -5.78
C PRO A 41 -15.39 -0.14 -5.65
N ARG A 42 -16.07 -1.13 -5.08
CA ARG A 42 -17.54 -1.14 -4.88
C ARG A 42 -17.95 -0.77 -3.45
N LEU A 43 -17.00 -0.47 -2.56
CA LEU A 43 -17.34 0.03 -1.23
C LEU A 43 -18.03 1.40 -1.33
N PRO A 44 -18.87 1.78 -0.35
CA PRO A 44 -19.32 3.16 -0.25
C PRO A 44 -18.12 4.12 -0.09
N LEU A 45 -18.18 5.31 -0.70
CA LEU A 45 -17.11 6.32 -0.58
C LEU A 45 -16.83 6.74 0.87
N THR A 46 -17.81 6.59 1.76
CA THR A 46 -17.69 6.83 3.21
C THR A 46 -17.04 5.68 3.97
N GLY A 47 -16.52 4.67 3.27
CA GLY A 47 -16.12 3.40 3.84
C GLY A 47 -17.30 2.59 4.38
N LEU A 48 -16.98 1.43 4.97
CA LEU A 48 -17.94 0.50 5.54
C LEU A 48 -17.58 0.21 7.01
N ARG A 49 -18.46 0.57 7.94
CA ARG A 49 -18.34 0.12 9.33
C ARG A 49 -18.72 -1.35 9.43
N LEU A 50 -17.82 -2.17 9.97
CA LEU A 50 -18.02 -3.61 10.05
C LEU A 50 -18.94 -3.96 11.23
N GLY A 51 -19.94 -4.81 10.97
CA GLY A 51 -20.71 -5.43 12.05
C GLY A 51 -19.87 -6.45 12.84
N PRO A 52 -20.31 -6.87 14.05
CA PRO A 52 -19.51 -7.71 14.94
C PRO A 52 -19.02 -9.04 14.37
N ALA A 53 -19.76 -9.64 13.43
CA ALA A 53 -19.35 -10.88 12.77
C ALA A 53 -18.26 -10.64 11.72
N ALA A 54 -18.41 -9.60 10.89
CA ALA A 54 -17.43 -9.22 9.88
C ALA A 54 -16.13 -8.70 10.51
N HIS A 55 -16.24 -7.93 11.59
CA HIS A 55 -15.08 -7.46 12.35
C HIS A 55 -14.27 -8.61 12.96
N ARG A 56 -14.94 -9.62 13.56
CA ARG A 56 -14.28 -10.85 14.03
C ARG A 56 -13.59 -11.65 12.92
N LEU A 57 -14.14 -11.69 11.72
CA LEU A 57 -13.49 -12.34 10.58
C LEU A 57 -12.21 -11.58 10.18
N ARG A 58 -12.28 -10.25 10.18
CA ARG A 58 -11.14 -9.39 9.89
C ARG A 58 -10.02 -9.54 10.93
N ASP A 59 -10.36 -9.64 12.21
CA ASP A 59 -9.38 -9.91 13.27
C ASP A 59 -8.68 -11.26 13.10
N ARG A 60 -9.40 -12.29 12.64
CA ARG A 60 -8.78 -13.59 12.32
C ARG A 60 -7.84 -13.49 11.12
N GLU A 61 -8.19 -12.71 10.10
CA GLU A 61 -7.32 -12.43 8.94
C GLU A 61 -6.04 -11.73 9.40
N LEU A 62 -6.17 -10.65 10.18
CA LEU A 62 -5.05 -9.90 10.74
C LEU A 62 -4.16 -10.78 11.63
N ALA A 63 -4.76 -11.56 12.54
CA ALA A 63 -4.02 -12.49 13.38
C ALA A 63 -3.30 -13.59 12.59
N ALA A 64 -3.84 -13.99 11.43
CA ALA A 64 -3.15 -14.91 10.53
C ALA A 64 -1.93 -14.28 9.86
N VAL A 65 -2.03 -13.02 9.42
CA VAL A 65 -0.89 -12.27 8.89
C VAL A 65 0.15 -11.99 9.97
N ALA A 66 -0.27 -11.68 11.19
CA ALA A 66 0.64 -11.43 12.31
C ALA A 66 1.54 -12.63 12.64
N ARG A 67 1.10 -13.86 12.38
CA ARG A 67 1.94 -15.06 12.52
C ARG A 67 3.06 -15.16 11.48
N LEU A 68 3.01 -14.38 10.41
CA LEU A 68 4.05 -14.31 9.37
C LEU A 68 5.09 -13.21 9.65
N ALA A 69 4.86 -12.39 10.68
CA ALA A 69 5.72 -11.28 11.05
C ALA A 69 7.07 -11.76 11.61
N GLU A 70 8.14 -11.04 11.26
CA GLU A 70 9.50 -11.24 11.74
C GLU A 70 9.82 -10.30 12.91
N SER A 71 10.97 -10.51 13.57
CA SER A 71 11.38 -9.66 14.69
C SER A 71 11.50 -8.18 14.26
N GLY A 72 10.76 -7.31 14.96
CA GLY A 72 10.67 -5.87 14.67
C GLY A 72 9.54 -5.49 13.71
N GLU A 73 8.73 -6.45 13.22
CA GLU A 73 7.53 -6.17 12.43
C GLU A 73 6.29 -6.15 13.34
N GLU A 74 5.74 -4.96 13.59
CA GLU A 74 4.59 -4.77 14.49
C GLU A 74 3.29 -4.56 13.72
N LEU A 75 2.36 -5.50 13.87
CA LEU A 75 0.97 -5.35 13.47
C LEU A 75 0.08 -4.99 14.67
N PRO A 76 -1.03 -4.26 14.46
CA PRO A 76 -1.98 -3.99 15.52
C PRO A 76 -2.60 -5.30 16.06
N SER A 77 -3.03 -5.27 17.32
CA SER A 77 -3.66 -6.42 17.99
C SER A 77 -5.09 -6.70 17.50
N GLY A 78 -5.71 -5.75 16.84
CA GLY A 78 -7.06 -5.85 16.29
C GLY A 78 -7.22 -4.99 15.04
N SER A 79 -8.20 -5.33 14.22
CA SER A 79 -8.44 -4.66 12.95
C SER A 79 -9.21 -3.35 13.16
N PRO A 80 -8.93 -2.30 12.36
CA PRO A 80 -9.75 -1.11 12.35
C PRO A 80 -11.25 -1.42 12.16
N ALA A 81 -12.11 -0.70 12.88
CA ALA A 81 -13.56 -0.92 12.83
C ALA A 81 -14.20 -0.48 11.49
N LEU A 82 -13.50 0.42 10.78
CA LEU A 82 -13.87 0.92 9.46
C LEU A 82 -13.03 0.23 8.38
N LEU A 83 -13.69 -0.20 7.30
CA LEU A 83 -13.03 -0.58 6.05
C LEU A 83 -13.07 0.63 5.10
N PRO A 84 -11.94 1.28 4.78
CA PRO A 84 -11.92 2.49 3.99
C PRO A 84 -12.16 2.19 2.50
N HIS A 85 -12.68 3.19 1.79
CA HIS A 85 -12.62 3.22 0.33
C HIS A 85 -11.24 3.75 -0.09
N THR A 86 -10.35 2.87 -0.54
CA THR A 86 -8.92 3.20 -0.68
C THR A 86 -8.58 4.12 -1.85
N GLY A 87 -9.50 4.37 -2.78
CA GLY A 87 -9.30 5.29 -3.92
C GLY A 87 -8.62 6.63 -3.59
N ALA A 88 -9.03 7.33 -2.52
CA ALA A 88 -8.39 8.60 -2.13
C ALA A 88 -6.93 8.43 -1.69
N ALA A 89 -6.62 7.35 -0.95
CA ALA A 89 -5.25 7.00 -0.57
C ALA A 89 -4.40 6.59 -1.79
N VAL A 90 -4.97 5.85 -2.75
CA VAL A 90 -4.32 5.50 -4.02
C VAL A 90 -3.98 6.77 -4.81
N VAL A 91 -4.89 7.73 -4.88
CA VAL A 91 -4.67 9.03 -5.49
C VAL A 91 -3.52 9.78 -4.83
N ALA A 92 -3.58 9.93 -3.51
CA ALA A 92 -2.55 10.63 -2.75
C ALA A 92 -1.16 10.00 -2.95
N TYR A 93 -1.10 8.67 -2.97
CA TYR A 93 0.12 7.94 -3.23
C TYR A 93 0.66 8.19 -4.65
N ALA A 94 -0.20 8.23 -5.66
CA ALA A 94 0.21 8.50 -7.04
C ALA A 94 0.77 9.92 -7.21
N GLU A 95 0.26 10.92 -6.48
CA GLU A 95 0.87 12.26 -6.42
C GLU A 95 2.22 12.23 -5.69
N ALA A 96 2.32 11.46 -4.60
CA ALA A 96 3.57 11.29 -3.85
C ALA A 96 4.70 10.70 -4.71
N VAL A 97 4.37 9.79 -5.64
CA VAL A 97 5.32 9.30 -6.66
C VAL A 97 5.83 10.44 -7.53
N GLY A 98 4.94 11.30 -8.03
CA GLY A 98 5.32 12.47 -8.83
C GLY A 98 6.17 13.48 -8.04
N ALA A 99 5.92 13.61 -6.74
CA ALA A 99 6.62 14.51 -5.85
C ALA A 99 7.92 13.92 -5.24
N GLY A 100 8.23 12.64 -5.49
CA GLY A 100 9.42 11.98 -4.95
C GLY A 100 9.36 11.64 -3.45
N VAL A 101 8.17 11.57 -2.86
CA VAL A 101 7.94 11.29 -1.43
C VAL A 101 7.08 10.03 -1.19
N ALA A 102 7.04 9.15 -2.20
CA ALA A 102 6.18 7.97 -2.21
C ALA A 102 6.36 7.06 -0.99
N ASP A 103 7.60 6.74 -0.60
CA ASP A 103 7.84 5.85 0.54
C ASP A 103 7.32 6.45 1.84
N GLN A 104 7.59 7.74 2.10
CA GLN A 104 7.09 8.42 3.28
C GLN A 104 5.57 8.43 3.33
N VAL A 105 4.91 8.73 2.20
CA VAL A 105 3.44 8.74 2.11
C VAL A 105 2.86 7.33 2.25
N ARG A 106 3.49 6.29 1.67
CA ARG A 106 3.08 4.89 1.86
C ARG A 106 3.06 4.53 3.34
N SER A 107 4.17 4.76 4.04
CA SER A 107 4.29 4.43 5.47
C SER A 107 3.29 5.22 6.32
N LEU A 108 3.05 6.51 6.01
CA LEU A 108 2.04 7.32 6.70
C LEU A 108 0.62 6.80 6.51
N LEU A 109 0.22 6.47 5.27
CA LEU A 109 -1.12 5.94 4.95
C LEU A 109 -1.38 4.62 5.66
N PHE A 110 -0.42 3.70 5.63
CA PHE A 110 -0.55 2.43 6.33
C PHE A 110 -0.64 2.61 7.84
N ARG A 111 0.21 3.45 8.44
CA ARG A 111 0.16 3.71 9.89
C ARG A 111 -1.16 4.35 10.31
N ALA A 112 -1.62 5.38 9.60
CA ALA A 112 -2.88 6.05 9.90
C ALA A 112 -4.05 5.06 9.90
N TYR A 113 -4.14 4.19 8.90
CA TYR A 113 -5.20 3.20 8.86
C TYR A 113 -5.04 2.08 9.90
N TRP A 114 -3.87 1.40 9.92
CA TRP A 114 -3.71 0.17 10.71
C TRP A 114 -3.44 0.42 12.19
N LEU A 115 -2.73 1.50 12.54
CA LEU A 115 -2.37 1.78 13.93
C LEU A 115 -3.35 2.77 14.57
N GLU A 116 -3.69 3.85 13.86
CA GLU A 116 -4.55 4.92 14.41
C GLU A 116 -6.05 4.67 14.13
N GLY A 117 -6.38 3.82 13.16
CA GLY A 117 -7.77 3.53 12.78
C GLY A 117 -8.43 4.63 11.95
N ASP A 118 -7.65 5.53 11.36
CA ASP A 118 -8.14 6.67 10.58
C ASP A 118 -8.76 6.24 9.24
N ASP A 119 -9.77 7.00 8.79
CA ASP A 119 -10.37 6.82 7.47
C ASP A 119 -9.50 7.45 6.38
N ILE A 120 -8.51 6.70 5.89
CA ILE A 120 -7.68 7.11 4.75
C ILE A 120 -8.45 7.23 3.42
N GLY A 121 -9.73 6.85 3.39
CA GLY A 121 -10.63 7.13 2.28
C GLY A 121 -11.15 8.56 2.28
N ASP A 122 -11.15 9.26 3.42
CA ASP A 122 -11.61 10.63 3.57
C ASP A 122 -10.53 11.66 3.16
N PRO A 123 -10.76 12.48 2.12
CA PRO A 123 -9.81 13.54 1.73
C PRO A 123 -9.46 14.49 2.86
N GLU A 124 -10.36 14.76 3.82
CA GLU A 124 -10.03 15.63 4.94
C GLU A 124 -9.00 15.01 5.88
N VAL A 125 -9.08 13.71 6.15
CA VAL A 125 -8.02 13.00 6.92
C VAL A 125 -6.68 13.15 6.20
N LEU A 126 -6.65 12.93 4.89
CA LEU A 126 -5.43 13.04 4.08
C LEU A 126 -4.88 14.47 4.03
N ARG A 127 -5.77 15.48 4.02
CA ARG A 127 -5.42 16.91 4.03
C ARG A 127 -4.67 17.32 5.29
N HIS A 128 -4.92 16.65 6.42
CA HIS A 128 -4.19 16.88 7.66
C HIS A 128 -2.93 16.01 7.77
N LEU A 129 -3.01 14.76 7.28
CA LEU A 129 -1.94 13.76 7.42
C LEU A 129 -0.71 14.04 6.54
N LEU A 130 -0.93 14.44 5.28
CA LEU A 130 0.11 14.40 4.24
C LEU A 130 0.95 15.67 4.03
N PRO A 131 0.52 16.91 4.38
CA PRO A 131 1.32 18.10 4.09
C PRO A 131 2.77 18.06 4.59
N PRO A 132 3.09 17.55 5.80
CA PRO A 132 4.48 17.45 6.25
C PRO A 132 5.36 16.59 5.34
N ALA A 133 4.81 15.54 4.72
CA ALA A 133 5.55 14.70 3.77
C ALA A 133 5.74 15.41 2.43
N PHE A 134 4.71 16.06 1.90
CA PHE A 134 4.83 16.77 0.62
C PHE A 134 5.73 18.01 0.68
N ALA A 135 5.87 18.64 1.85
CA ALA A 135 6.79 19.76 2.07
C ALA A 135 8.27 19.40 1.85
N THR A 136 8.65 18.12 1.97
CA THR A 136 10.02 17.66 1.69
C THR A 136 10.23 17.26 0.22
N GLY A 137 9.14 17.18 -0.54
CA GLY A 137 9.11 16.70 -1.91
C GLY A 137 9.25 17.81 -2.96
N ARG A 138 9.04 17.42 -4.22
CA ARG A 138 9.08 18.29 -5.40
C ARG A 138 7.80 18.15 -6.20
N ALA A 139 6.68 18.47 -5.56
CA ALA A 139 5.39 18.42 -6.23
C ALA A 139 5.30 19.47 -7.34
N THR A 140 4.68 19.10 -8.45
CA THR A 140 4.54 19.97 -9.64
C THR A 140 3.21 20.72 -9.67
N GLY A 141 2.16 20.17 -9.07
CA GLY A 141 0.86 20.83 -8.94
C GLY A 141 0.86 21.82 -7.79
N ASP A 142 0.44 23.06 -8.05
CA ASP A 142 0.41 24.14 -7.03
C ASP A 142 -0.33 23.72 -5.73
N PRO A 143 -1.50 23.05 -5.76
CA PRO A 143 -2.17 22.62 -4.53
C PRO A 143 -1.35 21.65 -3.68
N VAL A 144 -0.62 20.73 -4.33
CA VAL A 144 0.22 19.74 -3.65
C VAL A 144 1.48 20.39 -3.12
N ARG A 145 2.11 21.27 -3.93
CA ARG A 145 3.36 21.96 -3.59
C ARG A 145 3.18 22.95 -2.45
N ASP A 146 2.13 23.77 -2.53
CA ASP A 146 1.97 24.92 -1.64
C ASP A 146 1.21 24.55 -0.36
N PHE A 147 0.38 23.50 -0.39
CA PHE A 147 -0.50 23.13 0.72
C PHE A 147 -0.47 21.64 1.09
N GLY A 148 0.21 20.78 0.31
CA GLY A 148 0.20 19.33 0.54
C GLY A 148 -1.12 18.64 0.17
N TYR A 149 -1.98 19.31 -0.61
CA TYR A 149 -3.30 18.81 -0.95
C TYR A 149 -3.23 17.84 -2.14
N ALA A 150 -2.96 16.58 -1.83
CA ALA A 150 -2.74 15.51 -2.81
C ALA A 150 -4.03 14.92 -3.41
N VAL A 151 -5.20 15.31 -2.92
CA VAL A 151 -6.49 14.77 -3.32
C VAL A 151 -7.49 15.92 -3.46
N THR A 152 -8.25 15.94 -4.56
CA THR A 152 -9.31 16.94 -4.76
C THR A 152 -10.52 16.64 -3.87
N SER A 153 -11.42 17.61 -3.70
CA SER A 153 -12.70 17.39 -2.99
C SER A 153 -13.58 16.31 -3.65
N GLN A 154 -13.37 16.02 -4.93
CA GLN A 154 -14.00 14.93 -5.67
C GLN A 154 -13.28 13.59 -5.53
N ARG A 155 -12.27 13.48 -4.63
CA ARG A 155 -11.46 12.28 -4.38
C ARG A 155 -10.59 11.86 -5.57
N GLY A 156 -10.39 12.76 -6.54
CA GLY A 156 -9.56 12.54 -7.73
C GLY A 156 -8.18 13.16 -7.64
N PRO A 157 -7.26 12.80 -8.55
CA PRO A 157 -5.89 13.35 -8.61
C PRO A 157 -5.88 14.83 -9.00
N VAL A 158 -4.83 15.52 -8.58
CA VAL A 158 -4.55 16.93 -8.93
C VAL A 158 -3.85 17.01 -10.27
N THR A 159 -2.97 16.06 -10.58
CA THR A 159 -2.16 16.04 -11.80
C THR A 159 -2.63 14.98 -12.79
N THR A 160 -2.52 15.28 -14.09
CA THR A 160 -2.74 14.30 -15.15
C THR A 160 -1.76 13.13 -15.07
N ALA A 161 -0.55 13.37 -14.56
CA ALA A 161 0.44 12.31 -14.37
C ALA A 161 -0.02 11.28 -13.33
N ALA A 162 -0.55 11.74 -12.18
CA ALA A 162 -1.13 10.85 -11.19
C ALA A 162 -2.36 10.10 -11.74
N TYR A 163 -3.24 10.79 -12.49
CA TYR A 163 -4.37 10.14 -13.15
C TYR A 163 -3.96 8.97 -14.05
N ARG A 164 -2.97 9.18 -14.94
CA ARG A 164 -2.48 8.13 -15.83
C ARG A 164 -1.87 6.98 -15.04
N ARG A 165 -1.03 7.29 -14.06
CA ARG A 165 -0.35 6.30 -13.20
C ARG A 165 -1.34 5.37 -12.49
N ILE A 166 -2.39 5.91 -11.88
CA ILE A 166 -3.42 5.10 -11.19
C ILE A 166 -4.13 4.19 -12.18
N ARG A 167 -4.50 4.74 -13.34
CA ARG A 167 -5.14 3.95 -14.40
C ARG A 167 -4.24 2.81 -14.87
N ASP A 168 -2.98 3.10 -15.16
CA ASP A 168 -2.02 2.12 -15.66
C ASP A 168 -1.80 1.01 -14.63
N TRP A 169 -1.55 1.37 -13.36
CA TRP A 169 -1.42 0.39 -12.27
C TRP A 169 -2.64 -0.52 -12.11
N GLN A 170 -3.85 0.04 -12.16
CA GLN A 170 -5.07 -0.74 -12.04
C GLN A 170 -5.28 -1.63 -13.28
N CYS A 171 -5.01 -1.13 -14.48
CA CYS A 171 -5.11 -1.90 -15.72
C CYS A 171 -4.12 -3.07 -15.75
N ASP A 172 -2.87 -2.82 -15.39
CA ASP A 172 -1.81 -3.84 -15.38
C ASP A 172 -2.15 -4.94 -14.36
N TRP A 173 -2.54 -4.56 -13.13
CA TRP A 173 -2.97 -5.53 -12.11
C TRP A 173 -4.18 -6.36 -12.53
N LEU A 174 -5.16 -5.75 -13.22
CA LEU A 174 -6.31 -6.48 -13.77
C LEU A 174 -5.90 -7.41 -14.92
N ALA A 175 -4.93 -7.02 -15.74
CA ALA A 175 -4.40 -7.85 -16.83
C ALA A 175 -3.69 -9.12 -16.32
N LEU A 176 -3.14 -9.07 -15.11
CA LEU A 176 -2.62 -10.25 -14.39
C LEU A 176 -3.71 -11.19 -13.86
N GLY A 177 -4.99 -10.90 -14.16
CA GLY A 177 -6.14 -11.71 -13.73
C GLY A 177 -6.73 -11.31 -12.38
N ALA A 178 -6.48 -10.07 -11.93
CA ALA A 178 -6.89 -9.56 -10.61
C ALA A 178 -6.50 -10.50 -9.44
N PRO A 179 -5.21 -10.81 -9.28
CA PRO A 179 -4.72 -11.69 -8.22
C PRO A 179 -4.97 -11.08 -6.82
N LEU A 180 -4.55 -11.77 -5.75
CA LEU A 180 -4.66 -11.23 -4.39
C LEU A 180 -4.02 -9.84 -4.29
N ALA A 181 -4.53 -9.01 -3.37
CA ALA A 181 -4.12 -7.62 -3.24
C ALA A 181 -2.61 -7.41 -3.11
N LEU A 182 -1.90 -8.30 -2.39
CA LEU A 182 -0.43 -8.34 -2.42
C LEU A 182 0.04 -9.26 -3.54
N THR A 183 0.66 -8.66 -4.56
CA THR A 183 1.20 -9.37 -5.72
C THR A 183 2.58 -8.82 -6.07
N LEU A 184 3.54 -9.71 -6.34
CA LEU A 184 4.87 -9.38 -6.83
C LEU A 184 5.12 -10.03 -8.19
N THR A 185 5.75 -9.28 -9.07
CA THR A 185 6.21 -9.76 -10.39
C THR A 185 7.54 -9.11 -10.76
N THR A 186 8.33 -9.79 -11.58
CA THR A 186 9.56 -9.27 -12.21
C THR A 186 9.28 -8.56 -13.55
N ASP A 187 8.09 -8.78 -14.11
CA ASP A 187 7.60 -8.20 -15.37
C ASP A 187 6.11 -7.87 -15.27
N ASP A 188 5.72 -6.67 -15.72
CA ASP A 188 4.35 -6.15 -15.60
C ASP A 188 3.31 -6.91 -16.43
N LEU A 189 3.74 -7.67 -17.43
CA LEU A 189 2.85 -8.22 -18.46
C LEU A 189 2.89 -9.75 -18.58
N THR A 190 3.64 -10.45 -17.72
CA THR A 190 3.72 -11.92 -17.74
C THR A 190 3.35 -12.52 -16.40
N THR A 191 2.74 -13.71 -16.46
CA THR A 191 2.31 -14.46 -15.27
C THR A 191 3.36 -15.48 -14.79
N ASP A 192 4.47 -15.62 -15.52
CA ASP A 192 5.41 -16.73 -15.34
C ASP A 192 6.19 -16.63 -14.01
N ASP A 193 6.44 -15.41 -13.53
CA ASP A 193 7.14 -15.12 -12.26
C ASP A 193 6.20 -14.50 -11.19
N LEU A 194 4.89 -14.66 -11.36
CA LEU A 194 3.89 -14.05 -10.48
C LEU A 194 3.86 -14.75 -9.11
N THR A 195 4.12 -14.00 -8.03
CA THR A 195 3.91 -14.46 -6.66
C THR A 195 2.84 -13.63 -5.97
N THR A 196 2.01 -14.25 -5.15
CA THR A 196 0.91 -13.57 -4.46
C THR A 196 0.87 -13.94 -2.99
N GLY A 197 0.22 -13.10 -2.18
CA GLY A 197 -0.04 -13.40 -0.78
C GLY A 197 1.24 -13.75 0.02
N ALA A 198 1.21 -14.86 0.73
CA ALA A 198 2.32 -15.27 1.60
C ALA A 198 3.62 -15.55 0.84
N ALA A 199 3.54 -16.04 -0.41
CA ALA A 199 4.71 -16.25 -1.25
C ALA A 199 5.35 -14.93 -1.66
N ALA A 200 4.54 -13.94 -2.05
CA ALA A 200 5.02 -12.58 -2.31
C ALA A 200 5.67 -11.97 -1.06
N LEU A 201 5.02 -12.13 0.10
CA LEU A 201 5.55 -11.64 1.36
C LEU A 201 6.90 -12.29 1.73
N ALA A 202 7.06 -13.59 1.45
CA ALA A 202 8.31 -14.32 1.66
C ALA A 202 9.44 -13.85 0.72
N ALA A 203 9.12 -13.40 -0.50
CA ALA A 203 10.10 -12.84 -1.43
C ALA A 203 10.68 -11.49 -0.94
N LEU A 204 9.96 -10.76 -0.07
CA LEU A 204 10.40 -9.50 0.54
C LEU A 204 11.21 -9.69 1.83
N ARG A 205 11.64 -10.92 2.14
CA ARG A 205 12.37 -11.21 3.37
C ARG A 205 13.70 -10.46 3.46
N THR A 206 13.99 -10.01 4.67
CA THR A 206 15.18 -9.22 4.95
C THR A 206 16.40 -10.06 5.32
N SER A 207 16.20 -11.33 5.70
CA SER A 207 17.27 -12.32 5.89
C SER A 207 17.73 -12.93 4.57
N PRO A 208 19.03 -13.24 4.39
CA PRO A 208 19.49 -14.05 3.26
C PRO A 208 18.87 -15.45 3.35
N MET A 209 18.44 -16.03 2.22
CA MET A 209 18.25 -17.47 2.11
C MET A 209 19.62 -18.17 2.10
N GLU A 210 20.33 -18.18 3.23
CA GLU A 210 21.47 -19.08 3.46
C GLU A 210 21.03 -20.16 4.45
N GLU A 211 20.20 -21.11 4.03
CA GLU A 211 19.97 -22.34 4.84
C GLU A 211 19.30 -23.49 4.06
N LEU A 212 19.67 -23.68 2.78
CA LEU A 212 19.30 -24.89 2.02
C LEU A 212 20.39 -25.36 1.05
N ARG A 213 21.66 -25.13 1.41
CA ARG A 213 22.82 -25.70 0.71
C ARG A 213 23.74 -26.58 1.56
N ASP A 214 23.57 -26.61 2.88
CA ASP A 214 24.30 -27.53 3.77
C ASP A 214 23.35 -28.57 4.36
N ALA A 215 22.84 -29.42 3.48
CA ALA A 215 22.35 -30.76 3.81
C ALA A 215 22.64 -31.66 2.60
N SER A 216 23.93 -31.88 2.35
CA SER A 216 24.45 -33.03 1.62
C SER A 216 25.22 -33.90 2.59
#